data_AF-A0A419S1S8-F1
#
_entry.id   AF-A0A419S1S8-F1
#
_cell.length_a   1.000
_cell.length_b   1.000
_cell.length_c   1.000
_cell.angle_alpha   90.00
_cell.angle_beta   90.00
_cell.angle_gamma   90.00
#
_symmetry.space_group_name_H-M   'P 1'
#
loop_
_entity.id
_entity.type
_entity.pdbx_description
1 polymer ?
#
loop_
_entity_poly.entity_id
_entity_poly.type
_entity_poly.pdbx_seq_one_letter_code
_entity_poly.pdbx_strand_id
1 'polypeptide(L)'
;MSFDNTDLAHEQEHATMSKGKIWKVFFILLGITVVEFIIALGVPHTVMSDTIRNSIYVILTLFKAYYIIAYFMHLKFEKYAFIAGLVLSLVFIIYFIILLLIEGHYLHGHMFV
;
A
#
# COMPACT_ATOMS: atom_id res chain seq x y z
N MET A 1 30.66 45.38 15.54
CA MET A 1 29.28 44.85 15.61
C MET A 1 29.30 43.57 14.77
N SER A 2 29.13 42.41 15.41
CA SER A 2 29.51 41.10 14.84
C SER A 2 28.50 40.64 13.79
N PHE A 3 28.95 40.60 12.54
CA PHE A 3 28.36 39.78 11.50
C PHE A 3 29.00 38.39 11.60
N ASP A 4 28.52 37.60 12.54
CA ASP A 4 28.76 36.16 12.56
C ASP A 4 27.69 35.53 13.48
N ASN A 5 27.28 34.31 13.15
CA ASN A 5 26.25 33.48 13.81
C ASN A 5 24.82 33.50 13.23
N THR A 6 24.63 33.91 11.97
CA THR A 6 23.37 33.63 11.23
C THR A 6 23.31 32.23 10.59
N ASP A 7 24.35 31.41 10.74
CA ASP A 7 24.54 30.18 9.94
C ASP A 7 24.24 28.84 10.64
N LEU A 8 23.73 28.81 11.88
CA LEU A 8 23.63 27.52 12.62
C LEU A 8 22.23 27.15 13.14
N ALA A 9 21.20 27.93 12.82
CA ALA A 9 19.84 27.70 13.33
C ALA A 9 18.87 27.10 12.28
N HIS A 10 19.32 26.84 11.05
CA HIS A 10 18.46 26.43 9.94
C HIS A 10 18.97 25.21 9.16
N GLU A 11 19.72 24.30 9.79
CA GLU A 11 19.97 22.97 9.20
C GLU A 11 18.98 21.94 9.76
N GLN A 12 17.86 21.84 9.05
CA GLN A 12 17.18 20.57 8.77
C GLN A 12 16.94 19.68 10.00
N GLU A 13 15.96 20.04 10.83
CA GLU A 13 15.15 19.03 11.52
C GLU A 13 14.42 18.19 10.47
N HIS A 14 15.14 17.20 9.95
CA HIS A 14 14.60 16.14 9.12
C HIS A 14 13.50 15.44 9.92
N ALA A 15 12.25 15.79 9.61
CA ALA A 15 11.02 15.11 10.00
C ALA A 15 10.95 13.70 9.39
N THR A 16 11.97 12.89 9.63
CA THR A 16 12.04 11.48 9.27
C THR A 16 11.73 10.68 10.53
N MET A 17 10.82 9.71 10.42
CA MET A 17 10.47 8.83 11.54
C MET A 17 11.76 8.30 12.21
N SER A 18 11.90 8.52 13.52
CA SER A 18 12.99 7.92 14.30
C SER A 18 13.06 6.41 14.06
N LYS A 19 14.28 5.88 13.88
CA LYS A 19 14.55 4.46 13.59
C LYS A 19 13.79 3.49 14.50
N GLY A 20 13.57 3.88 15.77
CA GLY A 20 12.81 3.06 16.74
C GLY A 20 11.33 2.88 16.38
N LYS A 21 10.69 3.86 15.74
CA LYS A 21 9.28 3.77 15.34
C LYS A 21 9.08 2.88 14.12
N ILE A 22 10.03 2.91 13.18
CA ILE A 22 10.06 2.01 12.02
C ILE A 22 10.12 0.56 12.48
N TRP A 23 11.03 0.24 13.41
CA TRP A 23 11.13 -1.09 14.00
C TRP A 23 9.83 -1.51 14.69
N LYS A 24 9.22 -0.63 15.49
CA LYS A 24 7.95 -0.94 16.16
C LYS A 24 6.82 -1.28 15.17
N VAL A 25 6.70 -0.52 14.09
CA VAL A 25 5.66 -0.76 13.06
C VAL A 25 5.98 -2.00 12.24
N PHE A 26 7.25 -2.27 11.95
CA PHE A 26 7.70 -3.49 11.28
C PHE A 26 7.24 -4.75 12.03
N PHE A 27 7.47 -4.82 13.36
CA PHE A 27 7.05 -5.98 14.14
C PHE A 27 5.53 -6.15 14.22
N ILE A 28 4.78 -5.05 14.27
CA ILE A 28 3.30 -5.09 14.20
C ILE A 28 2.83 -5.66 12.86
N LEU A 29 3.42 -5.20 11.75
CA LEU A 29 3.08 -5.67 10.41
C LEU A 29 3.50 -7.11 10.18
N LEU A 30 4.65 -7.52 10.72
CA LEU A 30 5.09 -8.90 10.72
C LEU A 30 4.13 -9.79 11.52
N GLY A 31 3.70 -9.34 12.71
CA GLY A 31 2.70 -10.04 13.51
C GLY A 31 1.38 -10.25 12.77
N ILE A 32 0.83 -9.18 12.17
CA ILE A 32 -0.41 -9.25 11.36
C ILE A 32 -0.23 -10.25 10.21
N THR A 33 0.91 -10.20 9.52
CA THR A 33 1.21 -11.11 8.39
C THR A 33 1.31 -12.56 8.82
N VAL A 34 1.96 -12.84 9.95
CA VAL A 34 2.07 -14.20 10.51
C VAL A 34 0.69 -14.72 10.89
N VAL A 35 -0.14 -13.90 11.53
CA VAL A 35 -1.53 -14.25 11.87
C VAL A 35 -2.34 -14.54 10.61
N GLU A 36 -2.23 -13.72 9.56
CA GLU A 36 -2.87 -13.96 8.25
C GLU A 36 -2.47 -15.31 7.66
N PHE A 37 -1.17 -15.64 7.66
CA PHE A 37 -0.69 -16.93 7.14
C PHE A 37 -1.17 -18.11 7.97
N ILE A 38 -1.22 -17.99 9.30
CA ILE A 38 -1.74 -19.05 10.18
C ILE A 38 -3.24 -19.26 9.92
N ILE A 39 -4.01 -18.20 9.72
CA ILE A 39 -5.44 -18.32 9.39
C ILE A 39 -5.62 -18.93 8.00
N ALA A 40 -4.82 -18.54 7.01
CA ALA A 40 -4.94 -19.01 5.64
C ALA A 40 -4.44 -20.45 5.43
N LEU A 41 -3.33 -20.84 6.07
CA LEU A 41 -2.66 -22.14 5.86
C LEU A 41 -2.81 -23.11 7.03
N GLY A 42 -2.94 -22.59 8.26
CA GLY A 42 -2.93 -23.39 9.49
C GLY A 42 -4.31 -23.80 10.01
N VAL A 43 -5.39 -23.12 9.60
CA VAL A 43 -6.76 -23.47 10.02
C VAL A 43 -7.35 -24.49 9.03
N PRO A 44 -7.59 -25.74 9.44
CA PRO A 44 -8.20 -26.74 8.56
C PRO A 44 -9.65 -26.34 8.23
N HIS A 45 -10.07 -26.62 7.00
CA HIS A 45 -11.40 -26.34 6.44
C HIS A 45 -12.58 -26.87 7.29
N THR A 46 -12.31 -27.73 8.26
CA THR A 46 -13.31 -28.38 9.12
C THR A 46 -13.80 -27.51 10.28
N VAL A 47 -13.11 -26.42 10.62
CA VAL A 47 -13.41 -25.60 11.81
C VAL A 47 -14.08 -24.26 11.46
N MET A 48 -13.86 -23.75 10.26
CA MET A 48 -14.45 -22.50 9.77
C MET A 48 -14.80 -22.61 8.29
N SER A 49 -15.98 -22.10 7.93
CA SER A 49 -16.40 -21.98 6.53
C SER A 49 -15.44 -21.08 5.75
N ASP A 50 -15.12 -21.49 4.52
CA ASP A 50 -14.20 -20.79 3.63
C ASP A 50 -14.54 -19.32 3.42
N THR A 51 -15.84 -19.00 3.41
CA THR A 51 -16.31 -17.63 3.26
C THR A 51 -15.87 -16.74 4.42
N ILE A 52 -15.90 -17.25 5.65
CA ILE A 52 -15.54 -16.50 6.86
C ILE A 52 -14.03 -16.33 6.92
N ARG A 53 -13.27 -17.40 6.65
CA ARG A 53 -11.80 -17.37 6.60
C ARG A 53 -11.30 -16.36 5.56
N ASN A 54 -11.87 -16.40 4.35
CA ASN A 54 -11.48 -15.51 3.27
C ASN A 54 -11.87 -14.06 3.55
N SER A 55 -13.03 -13.81 4.16
CA SER A 55 -13.43 -12.46 4.58
C SER A 55 -12.50 -11.89 5.65
N ILE A 56 -12.17 -12.67 6.68
CA ILE A 56 -11.23 -12.25 7.74
C ILE A 56 -9.84 -11.95 7.14
N TYR A 57 -9.36 -12.81 6.24
CA TYR A 57 -8.07 -12.66 5.57
C TYR A 57 -8.03 -11.34 4.80
N VAL A 58 -9.02 -11.08 3.94
CA VAL A 58 -9.12 -9.84 3.17
C VAL A 58 -9.12 -8.61 4.07
N ILE A 59 -9.86 -8.63 5.18
CA ILE A 59 -9.91 -7.50 6.12
C ILE A 59 -8.55 -7.26 6.77
N LEU A 60 -7.88 -8.31 7.26
CA LEU A 60 -6.54 -8.22 7.83
C LEU A 60 -5.50 -7.71 6.81
N THR A 61 -5.59 -8.17 5.56
CA THR A 61 -4.72 -7.70 4.46
C THR A 61 -4.92 -6.21 4.20
N LEU A 62 -6.16 -5.71 4.24
CA LEU A 62 -6.44 -4.28 4.10
C LEU A 62 -5.85 -3.45 5.25
N PHE A 63 -5.97 -3.92 6.50
CA PHE A 63 -5.35 -3.27 7.65
C PHE A 63 -3.83 -3.22 7.53
N LYS A 64 -3.22 -4.32 7.10
CA LYS A 64 -1.78 -4.38 6.81
C LYS A 64 -1.39 -3.36 5.74
N ALA A 65 -2.10 -3.32 4.62
CA ALA A 65 -1.84 -2.39 3.53
C ALA A 65 -1.94 -0.93 4.00
N TYR A 66 -2.98 -0.59 4.77
CA TYR A 66 -3.12 0.73 5.39
C TYR A 66 -1.92 1.09 6.27
N TYR A 67 -1.46 0.18 7.15
CA TYR A 67 -0.30 0.41 8.00
C TYR A 67 1.00 0.61 7.21
N ILE A 68 1.20 -0.12 6.10
CA ILE A 68 2.36 0.07 5.23
C ILE A 68 2.34 1.46 4.60
N ILE A 69 1.20 1.87 4.04
CA ILE A 69 1.04 3.17 3.37
C ILE A 69 1.19 4.32 4.40
N ALA A 70 0.58 4.19 5.57
CA ALA A 70 0.62 5.23 6.60
C ALA A 70 2.01 5.43 7.22
N TYR A 71 2.77 4.35 7.45
CA TYR A 71 4.02 4.40 8.22
C TYR A 71 5.29 4.16 7.40
N PHE A 72 5.30 3.22 6.45
CA PHE A 72 6.49 2.96 5.62
C PHE A 72 6.57 3.89 4.41
N MET A 73 5.43 4.32 3.86
CA MET A 73 5.43 5.32 2.79
C MET A 73 5.40 6.77 3.29
N HIS A 74 5.41 7.01 4.62
CA HIS A 74 5.42 8.35 5.22
C HIS A 74 4.27 9.28 4.72
N LEU A 75 3.18 8.70 4.22
CA LEU A 75 2.11 9.44 3.56
C LEU A 75 1.23 10.27 4.50
N LYS A 76 1.35 10.05 5.81
CA LYS A 76 0.56 10.79 6.80
C LYS A 76 1.06 12.24 7.00
N PHE A 77 2.31 12.55 6.66
CA PHE A 77 2.88 13.88 6.93
C PHE A 77 3.54 14.57 5.74
N GLU A 78 3.93 13.87 4.68
CA GLU A 78 4.32 14.53 3.43
C GLU A 78 4.00 13.67 2.20
N LYS A 79 3.68 14.39 1.10
CA LYS A 79 3.61 13.94 -0.31
C LYS A 79 2.28 13.35 -0.77
N TYR A 80 1.27 14.21 -0.86
CA TYR A 80 0.10 14.02 -1.74
C TYR A 80 0.47 13.54 -3.15
N ALA A 81 1.64 13.95 -3.67
CA ALA A 81 2.18 13.49 -4.95
C ALA A 81 2.38 11.96 -5.03
N PHE A 82 2.69 11.29 -3.92
CA PHE A 82 2.91 9.85 -3.91
C PHE A 82 1.59 9.07 -3.91
N ILE A 83 0.56 9.55 -3.18
CA ILE A 83 -0.82 9.05 -3.32
C ILE A 83 -1.32 9.28 -4.74
N ALA A 84 -1.13 10.48 -5.29
CA ALA A 84 -1.56 10.82 -6.64
C ALA A 84 -0.89 9.92 -7.70
N GLY A 85 0.40 9.60 -7.54
CA GLY A 85 1.10 8.65 -8.43
C GLY A 85 0.53 7.23 -8.37
N LEU A 86 0.23 6.72 -7.17
CA LEU A 86 -0.40 5.41 -6.98
C LEU A 86 -1.80 5.35 -7.60
N VAL A 87 -2.61 6.38 -7.35
CA VAL A 87 -3.97 6.49 -7.91
C VAL A 87 -3.91 6.63 -9.43
N LEU A 88 -3.02 7.47 -9.96
CA LEU A 88 -2.84 7.65 -11.39
C LEU A 88 -2.42 6.36 -12.08
N SER A 89 -1.50 5.60 -11.50
CA SER A 89 -1.06 4.31 -12.03
C SER A 89 -2.22 3.28 -12.04
N LEU A 90 -3.03 3.22 -11.00
CA LEU A 90 -4.22 2.37 -10.95
C LEU A 90 -5.27 2.75 -12.00
N VAL A 91 -5.58 4.04 -12.12
CA VAL A 91 -6.52 4.56 -13.12
C VAL A 91 -6.03 4.27 -14.53
N PHE A 92 -4.73 4.43 -14.78
CA PHE A 92 -4.12 4.13 -16.07
C PHE A 92 -4.24 2.64 -16.43
N ILE A 93 -4.00 1.73 -15.48
CA ILE A 93 -4.16 0.28 -15.72
C ILE A 93 -5.61 -0.07 -16.06
N ILE A 94 -6.59 0.46 -15.31
CA ILE A 94 -8.02 0.21 -15.59
C ILE A 94 -8.39 0.72 -16.98
N TYR A 95 -7.96 1.95 -17.32
CA TYR A 95 -8.20 2.54 -18.63
C TYR A 95 -7.56 1.70 -19.75
N PHE A 96 -6.35 1.19 -19.55
CA PHE A 96 -5.66 0.34 -20.52
C PHE A 96 -6.38 -0.99 -20.76
N ILE A 97 -6.89 -1.63 -19.71
CA ILE A 97 -7.69 -2.86 -19.82
C ILE A 97 -8.96 -2.61 -20.65
N ILE A 98 -9.65 -1.48 -20.42
CA ILE A 98 -10.84 -1.09 -21.18
C ILE A 98 -10.49 -0.87 -22.66
N LEU A 99 -9.41 -0.17 -22.97
CA LEU A 99 -8.96 0.04 -24.34
C LEU A 99 -8.67 -1.28 -25.06
N LEU A 100 -7.95 -2.20 -24.42
CA LEU A 100 -7.67 -3.52 -25.00
C LEU A 100 -8.94 -4.34 -25.23
N LEU A 101 -9.94 -4.23 -24.35
CA LEU A 101 -11.23 -4.90 -24.54
C LEU A 101 -11.99 -4.34 -25.73
N ILE A 102 -11.97 -3.01 -25.93
CA ILE A 102 -12.61 -2.35 -27.08
C ILE A 102 -11.93 -2.75 -28.38
N GLU A 103 -10.60 -2.63 -28.45
CA GLU A 103 -9.81 -3.02 -29.62
C GLU A 103 -9.94 -4.51 -29.91
N GLY A 104 -9.92 -5.36 -28.87
CA GLY A 104 -10.15 -6.80 -29.01
C GLY A 104 -11.53 -7.13 -29.57
N HIS A 105 -12.58 -6.41 -29.13
CA HIS A 105 -13.93 -6.58 -29.67
C HIS A 105 -14.02 -6.13 -31.13
N TYR A 106 -13.42 -4.99 -31.47
CA TYR A 106 -13.41 -4.46 -32.85
C TYR A 106 -12.71 -5.41 -33.82
N LEU A 107 -11.54 -5.94 -33.45
CA LEU A 107 -10.81 -6.93 -34.25
C LEU A 107 -11.60 -8.24 -34.41
N HIS A 108 -12.29 -8.70 -33.37
CA HIS A 108 -13.16 -9.86 -33.46
C HIS A 108 -14.38 -9.62 -34.35
N GLY A 109 -14.93 -8.41 -34.38
CA GLY A 109 -16.03 -8.07 -35.28
C GLY A 109 -15.60 -8.01 -36.75
N HIS A 110 -14.39 -7.51 -37.03
CA HIS A 110 -13.91 -7.27 -38.40
C HIS A 110 -13.19 -8.46 -39.04
N MET A 111 -12.59 -9.38 -38.27
CA MET A 111 -11.92 -10.57 -38.81
C MET A 111 -12.83 -11.80 -38.97
N PHE A 112 -14.04 -11.76 -38.40
CA PHE A 112 -14.99 -12.88 -38.41
C PHE A 112 -16.29 -12.56 -39.18
N VAL A 113 -16.27 -11.49 -39.98
CA VAL A 113 -17.24 -11.15 -41.04
C VAL A 113 -16.56 -11.21 -42.39
#